data_AF-A0A182XPK1-F1
#
_entry.id   AF-A0A182XPK1-F1
#
_cell.length_a   1.000
_cell.length_b   1.000
_cell.length_c   1.000
_cell.angle_alpha   90.00
_cell.angle_beta   90.00
_cell.angle_gamma   90.00
#
_symmetry.space_group_name_H-M   'P 1'
#
loop_
_entity.id
_entity.type
_entity.pdbx_description
1 polymer ?
#
loop_
_entity_poly.entity_id
_entity_poly.type
_entity_poly.pdbx_seq_one_letter_code
_entity_poly.pdbx_strand_id
1 'polypeptide(L)' 'MSMRRAAGVTKFIKTGVGDKNNYPLYFEKVIYEVDIDENVEINHNFLNHRTSSANTLRNS' A
#
# COMPACT_ATOMS: atom_id res chain seq x y z
N MET A 1 25.50 2.09 -58.15
CA MET A 1 25.55 2.35 -56.70
C MET A 1 24.13 2.37 -56.16
N SER A 2 23.79 1.44 -55.26
CA SER A 2 22.44 1.35 -54.67
C SER A 2 22.43 2.07 -53.32
N MET A 3 21.58 3.09 -53.18
CA MET A 3 21.42 3.89 -51.98
C MET A 3 20.55 3.12 -50.98
N ARG A 4 21.15 2.57 -49.92
CA ARG A 4 20.40 1.91 -48.85
C ARG A 4 19.72 2.99 -48.00
N ARG A 5 18.39 3.07 -48.06
CA ARG A 5 17.61 3.90 -47.14
C ARG A 5 17.86 3.43 -45.71
N ALA A 6 18.36 4.33 -44.86
CA ALA A 6 18.36 4.12 -43.43
C ALA A 6 16.89 4.10 -42.96
N ALA A 7 16.35 2.91 -42.72
CA ALA A 7 15.06 2.78 -42.07
C ALA A 7 15.18 3.41 -40.67
N GLY A 8 14.45 4.50 -40.43
CA GLY A 8 14.41 5.15 -39.12
C GLY A 8 13.91 4.13 -38.08
N VAL A 9 14.78 3.78 -37.14
CA VAL A 9 14.45 2.83 -36.07
C VAL A 9 13.65 3.57 -34.99
N THR A 10 12.35 3.29 -34.89
CA THR A 10 11.54 3.73 -33.76
C THR A 10 11.81 2.84 -32.55
N LYS A 11 12.21 3.42 -31.42
CA LYS A 11 12.40 2.70 -30.16
C LYS A 11 11.28 3.05 -29.19
N PHE A 12 10.67 2.02 -28.61
CA PHE A 12 9.72 2.18 -27.51
C PHE A 12 10.44 1.98 -26.19
N ILE A 13 10.33 2.95 -25.29
CA ILE A 13 10.88 2.85 -23.93
C ILE A 13 9.71 2.61 -22.99
N LYS A 14 9.74 1.50 -22.26
CA LYS A 14 8.78 1.20 -21.19
C LYS A 14 9.49 1.37 -19.85
N THR A 15 9.01 2.31 -19.04
CA THR A 15 9.47 2.52 -17.66
C THR A 15 8.39 2.09 -16.68
N GLY A 16 8.78 1.56 -15.53
CA GLY A 16 7.89 1.27 -14.42
C GLY A 16 8.45 1.86 -13.12
N VAL A 17 7.57 2.23 -12.20
CA VAL A 17 7.95 2.65 -10.84
C VAL A 17 7.60 1.48 -9.92
N GLY A 18 8.60 0.96 -9.21
CA GLY A 18 8.38 -0.01 -8.15
C GLY A 18 7.77 0.68 -6.93
N ASP A 19 6.80 0.04 -6.29
CA ASP A 19 6.23 0.58 -5.06
C ASP A 19 7.30 0.63 -3.97
N LYS A 20 7.32 1.73 -3.23
CA LYS A 20 8.25 1.95 -2.13
C LYS A 20 7.45 2.24 -0.87
N ASN A 21 7.94 1.74 0.27
CA ASN A 21 7.33 1.98 1.58
C ASN A 21 7.62 3.40 2.10
N ASN A 22 7.19 4.41 1.33
CA ASN A 22 7.37 5.83 1.66
C ASN A 22 6.24 6.40 2.51
N TYR A 23 5.16 5.64 2.70
CA TYR A 23 3.99 6.08 3.46
C TYR A 23 3.98 5.37 4.81
N PRO A 24 4.11 6.10 5.93
CA PRO A 24 3.97 5.49 7.24
C PRO A 24 2.56 4.93 7.40
N LEU A 25 2.43 3.94 8.29
CA LEU A 25 1.14 3.39 8.67
C LEU A 25 0.41 4.38 9.58
N TYR A 26 -0.87 4.56 9.33
CA TYR A 26 -1.76 5.37 10.16
C TYR A 26 -2.79 4.48 10.85
N PHE A 27 -3.14 4.82 12.08
CA PHE A 27 -4.28 4.22 12.78
C PHE A 27 -5.59 4.72 12.17
N GLU A 28 -6.59 3.85 12.09
CA GLU A 28 -7.92 4.22 11.56
C GLU A 28 -8.67 5.17 12.50
N LYS A 29 -8.40 5.08 13.81
CA LYS A 29 -8.96 5.96 14.84
C LYS A 29 -7.86 6.51 15.73
N VAL A 30 -8.09 7.71 16.24
CA VAL A 30 -7.18 8.36 17.21
C VAL A 30 -7.27 7.67 18.57
N ILE A 31 -8.46 7.18 18.94
CA ILE A 31 -8.70 6.48 20.20
C ILE A 31 -9.55 5.24 19.90
N TYR A 32 -9.18 4.11 20.51
CA TYR A 32 -9.97 2.89 20.54
C TYR A 32 -10.36 2.61 21.98
N GLU A 33 -11.66 2.59 22.26
CA GLU A 33 -12.22 2.36 23.59
C GLU A 33 -13.01 1.05 23.55
N VAL A 34 -12.90 0.25 24.62
CA VAL A 34 -13.66 -0.99 24.81
C VAL A 34 -14.04 -1.11 26.28
N ASP A 35 -15.30 -1.44 26.53
CA ASP A 35 -15.81 -1.76 27.85
C ASP A 35 -15.49 -3.22 28.20
N ILE A 36 -15.01 -3.45 29.43
CA ILE A 36 -14.55 -4.76 29.90
C ILE A 36 -15.43 -5.22 31.07
N ASP A 37 -15.81 -6.50 31.07
CA ASP A 37 -16.50 -7.17 32.18
C ASP A 37 -15.47 -7.78 33.15
N GLU A 38 -15.70 -7.61 34.46
CA GLU A 38 -14.86 -8.15 35.53
C GLU A 38 -14.86 -9.69 35.60
N ASN A 39 -15.86 -10.34 35.02
CA ASN A 39 -16.05 -11.80 35.07
C ASN A 39 -15.46 -12.54 33.85
N VAL A 40 -14.73 -11.83 32.97
CA VAL A 40 -14.19 -12.43 31.75
C VAL A 40 -12.98 -13.33 32.03
N GLU A 41 -12.90 -14.41 31.25
CA GLU A 41 -11.76 -15.33 31.25
C GLU A 41 -10.43 -14.62 30.93
N ILE A 42 -9.38 -15.03 31.64
CA ILE A 42 -8.02 -14.54 31.42
C ILE A 42 -7.58 -14.92 29.99
N ASN A 43 -7.06 -13.92 29.25
CA ASN A 43 -6.67 -13.97 27.83
C ASN A 43 -7.79 -13.75 26.79
N HIS A 44 -8.98 -13.32 27.21
CA HIS A 44 -9.99 -12.86 26.25
C HIS A 44 -9.48 -11.66 25.46
N ASN A 45 -9.64 -11.69 24.13
CA ASN A 45 -9.25 -10.59 23.26
C ASN A 45 -10.38 -9.57 23.13
N PHE A 46 -10.15 -8.35 23.60
CA PHE A 46 -11.17 -7.30 23.64
C PHE A 46 -11.15 -6.36 22.43
N LEU A 47 -10.00 -6.18 21.80
CA LEU A 47 -9.83 -5.17 20.77
C LEU A 47 -8.87 -5.62 19.68
N ASN A 48 -9.35 -5.57 18.44
CA ASN A 48 -8.51 -5.62 17.25
C ASN A 48 -8.43 -4.23 16.63
N HIS A 49 -7.23 -3.71 16.45
CA HIS A 49 -6.99 -2.48 15.71
C HIS A 49 -6.26 -2.78 14.41
N ARG A 50 -6.52 -1.97 13.39
CA ARG A 50 -5.85 -2.05 12.09
C ARG A 50 -5.14 -0.73 11.81
N THR A 51 -4.00 -0.84 11.16
CA THR A 51 -3.26 0.30 10.61
C THR A 51 -3.17 0.15 9.11
N SER A 52 -3.33 1.25 8.38
CA SER A 52 -3.27 1.27 6.92
C SER A 52 -2.31 2.33 6.42
N SER A 53 -1.64 2.03 5.31
CA SER A 53 -0.83 3.03 4.59
C SER A 53 -1.72 3.79 3.61
N ALA A 54 -1.36 5.04 3.29
CA ALA A 54 -2.06 5.82 2.29
C ALA A 54 -2.06 5.17 0.89
N ASN A 55 -1.04 4.36 0.58
CA ASN A 55 -1.00 3.57 -0.66
C ASN A 55 -2.08 2.48 -0.69
N THR A 56 -2.37 1.86 0.44
CA THR A 56 -3.44 0.86 0.55
C THR A 56 -4.82 1.48 0.37
N LEU A 57 -5.04 2.70 0.87
CA LEU A 57 -6.31 3.44 0.74
C LEU A 57 -6.55 4.02 -0.66
N ARG A 58 -5.48 4.21 -1.45
CA ARG A 58 -5.57 4.74 -2.83
C ARG A 58 -5.82 3.65 -3.88
N ASN A 59 -5.50 2.41 -3.54
CA ASN A 59 -5.58 1.26 -4.45
C ASN A 59 -6.80 0.35 -4.15
N SER A 60 -7.74 0.83 -3.34
CA SER A 60 -8.99 0.16 -2.96
C SER A 60 -10.17 0.66 -3.78
#